data_AF-A0A0B8NGX7-F1
#
_entry.id   AF-A0A0B8NGX7-F1
#
_cell.length_a   1.000
_cell.length_b   1.000
_cell.length_c   1.000
_cell.angle_alpha   90.00
_cell.angle_beta   90.00
_cell.angle_gamma   90.00
#
_symmetry.space_group_name_H-M   'P 1'
#
loop_
_entity.id
_entity.type
_entity.pdbx_description
1 polymer ?
#
loop_
_entity_poly.entity_id
_entity_poly.type
_entity_poly.pdbx_seq_one_letter_code
_entity_poly.pdbx_strand_id
1 'polypeptide(L)'
;MLEERGKKMTGWDEIWHKDLPTSIVIQSWRGQDSIGRAAKEGYPGILSTGYYLDQPQPTSYHYRNDPMPKGITVDDKLHEGEKFVTYQWLKPRSKGGPRKGTLTIIEAKDGSFRAFSDYNGKSREEIFIKSYVPGKSFVGHFDNFMSYTEFNLKLDDKGFADGSYQLIGNVRWPTTGEVIASSSIKGSVIPEPNGGYPAVLNKDEEKLILGGEITIWLENKDSYTVENYLWPRSYAIAERLWSDQNLTDERSMYKRMQVMDTWSEVSVGLRHHADADMLLKRIAKGQNIGDLRTLGNYIEPAQYYARNWEKWISTEPHGELYNQYERLNRFVDALPVESMAVYEMQDLVQAYGTGDESALDKLKMHYQKAQMSAIASKPIFADNVSSVDTVIVAEKAKEIAELGLKLVEVAKAGDKLSETDAKAYQAQIDAAAIILDETIVAIVRPTEQLLNQLK
;
A
#
# COMPACT_ATOMS: atom_id res chain seq x y z
N MET A 1 19.08 -7.18 37.82
CA MET A 1 18.09 -8.22 37.50
C MET A 1 18.37 -8.99 36.21
N LEU A 2 18.28 -8.39 35.01
CA LEU A 2 18.52 -9.13 33.75
C LEU A 2 20.00 -9.50 33.55
N GLU A 3 20.90 -8.55 33.80
CA GLU A 3 22.36 -8.77 33.68
C GLU A 3 22.88 -9.82 34.67
N GLU A 4 22.38 -9.83 35.91
CA GLU A 4 22.68 -10.86 36.92
C GLU A 4 22.30 -12.28 36.45
N ARG A 5 21.41 -12.40 35.46
CA ARG A 5 20.99 -13.67 34.83
C ARG A 5 21.65 -13.89 33.47
N GLY A 6 22.65 -13.09 33.10
CA GLY A 6 23.33 -13.16 31.82
C GLY A 6 22.44 -12.83 30.62
N LYS A 7 21.40 -12.01 30.81
CA LYS A 7 20.47 -11.60 29.74
C LYS A 7 20.72 -10.15 29.33
N LYS A 8 20.69 -9.90 28.02
CA LYS A 8 20.64 -8.53 27.47
C LYS A 8 19.18 -8.09 27.38
N MET A 9 18.94 -6.83 27.72
CA MET A 9 17.61 -6.23 27.59
C MET A 9 17.39 -5.76 26.16
N THR A 10 16.18 -5.99 25.66
CA THR A 10 15.64 -5.39 24.43
C THR A 10 14.35 -4.69 24.79
N GLY A 11 14.05 -3.54 24.19
CA GLY A 11 12.76 -2.90 24.34
C GLY A 11 12.42 -1.97 23.20
N TRP A 12 11.13 -1.66 23.07
CA TRP A 12 10.63 -0.71 22.09
C TRP A 12 11.25 0.67 22.26
N ASP A 13 11.39 1.41 21.17
CA ASP A 13 12.07 2.71 21.14
C ASP A 13 11.47 3.81 22.05
N GLU A 14 10.33 3.58 22.71
CA GLU A 14 9.88 4.36 23.88
C GLU A 14 10.90 4.42 25.01
N ILE A 15 11.64 3.34 25.26
CA ILE A 15 12.55 3.26 26.42
C ILE A 15 13.86 4.02 26.17
N TRP A 16 14.08 4.47 24.94
CA TRP A 16 15.31 5.13 24.56
C TRP A 16 15.35 6.55 25.14
N HIS A 17 16.30 6.76 26.05
CA HIS A 17 16.67 8.06 26.60
C HIS A 17 18.15 8.04 26.99
N LYS A 18 18.75 9.22 27.16
CA LYS A 18 20.19 9.41 27.42
C LYS A 18 20.79 8.66 28.62
N ASP A 19 19.98 8.26 29.58
CA ASP A 19 20.43 7.59 30.82
C ASP A 19 20.34 6.05 30.70
N LEU A 20 19.90 5.54 29.55
CA LEU A 20 19.80 4.12 29.27
C LEU A 20 21.20 3.55 28.95
N PRO A 21 21.60 2.39 29.51
CA PRO A 21 22.87 1.75 29.11
C PRO A 21 22.90 1.39 27.62
N THR A 22 23.98 1.71 26.92
CA THR A 22 24.18 1.41 25.48
C THR A 22 24.31 -0.08 25.17
N SER A 23 24.36 -0.94 26.19
CA SER A 23 24.27 -2.40 26.07
C SER A 23 22.86 -2.90 25.72
N ILE A 24 21.83 -2.05 25.85
CA ILE A 24 20.42 -2.37 25.61
C ILE A 24 20.11 -2.24 24.12
N VAL A 25 19.37 -3.23 23.59
CA VAL A 25 18.93 -3.23 22.18
C VAL A 25 17.63 -2.44 22.04
N ILE A 26 17.61 -1.51 21.10
CA ILE A 26 16.44 -0.70 20.76
C ILE A 26 15.68 -1.35 19.60
N GLN A 27 14.48 -1.85 19.87
CA GLN A 27 13.59 -2.36 18.84
C GLN A 27 12.76 -1.18 18.29
N SER A 28 13.09 -0.77 17.07
CA SER A 28 12.49 0.42 16.47
C SER A 28 11.20 0.08 15.73
N TRP A 29 10.11 0.64 16.25
CA TRP A 29 8.77 0.53 15.70
C TRP A 29 8.30 1.88 15.11
N ARG A 30 9.05 2.97 15.35
CA ARG A 30 8.79 4.31 14.79
C ARG A 30 9.53 4.62 13.48
N GLY A 31 10.35 3.71 12.97
CA GLY A 31 10.98 3.79 11.64
C GLY A 31 12.50 3.95 11.65
N GLN A 32 13.08 4.00 10.45
CA GLN A 32 14.51 4.16 10.21
C GLN A 32 15.11 5.38 10.91
N ASP A 33 14.33 6.45 11.07
CA ASP A 33 14.73 7.64 11.84
C ASP A 33 15.09 7.31 13.30
N SER A 34 14.35 6.41 13.93
CA SER A 34 14.49 6.08 15.34
C SER A 34 15.69 5.15 15.54
N ILE A 35 15.78 4.06 14.77
CA ILE A 35 16.93 3.15 14.83
C ILE A 35 18.25 3.83 14.43
N GLY A 36 18.24 4.70 13.42
CA GLY A 36 19.45 5.39 12.96
C GLY A 36 19.97 6.41 13.98
N ARG A 37 19.08 7.13 14.67
CA ARG A 37 19.50 8.02 15.76
C ARG A 37 19.99 7.26 16.99
N ALA A 38 19.34 6.14 17.34
CA ALA A 38 19.82 5.27 18.41
C ALA A 38 21.23 4.71 18.11
N ALA A 39 21.49 4.30 16.87
CA ALA A 39 22.81 3.85 16.43
C ALA A 39 23.89 4.94 16.56
N LYS A 40 23.58 6.20 16.21
CA LYS A 40 24.49 7.35 16.40
C LYS A 40 24.83 7.62 17.87
N GLU A 41 23.96 7.22 18.79
CA GLU A 41 24.20 7.30 20.23
C GLU A 41 24.85 6.03 20.82
N GLY A 42 25.19 5.06 19.99
CA GLY A 42 25.90 3.84 20.39
C GLY A 42 25.00 2.66 20.79
N TYR A 43 23.69 2.74 20.56
CA TYR A 43 22.77 1.64 20.86
C TYR A 43 22.66 0.66 19.68
N PRO A 44 22.74 -0.65 19.91
CA PRO A 44 22.33 -1.64 18.93
C PRO A 44 20.81 -1.58 18.70
N GLY A 45 20.35 -1.88 17.48
CA GLY A 45 18.93 -1.80 17.15
C GLY A 45 18.44 -2.86 16.17
N ILE A 46 17.14 -3.12 16.23
CA ILE A 46 16.39 -4.01 15.32
C ILE A 46 15.24 -3.20 14.72
N LEU A 47 15.04 -3.24 13.41
CA LEU A 47 13.92 -2.56 12.75
C LEU A 47 12.69 -3.48 12.69
N SER A 48 11.57 -3.05 13.26
CA SER A 48 10.26 -3.69 13.05
C SER A 48 9.35 -2.86 12.16
N THR A 49 9.55 -1.54 12.07
CA THR A 49 8.76 -0.69 11.17
C THR A 49 8.89 -1.14 9.73
N GLY A 50 7.74 -1.28 9.08
CA GLY A 50 7.68 -1.78 7.71
C GLY A 50 7.67 -3.30 7.60
N TYR A 51 7.71 -4.06 8.71
CA TYR A 51 7.55 -5.52 8.75
C TYR A 51 6.32 -5.96 9.58
N TYR A 52 5.28 -5.12 9.62
CA TYR A 52 3.99 -5.41 10.24
C TYR A 52 3.11 -6.25 9.32
N LEU A 53 3.15 -7.57 9.47
CA LEU A 53 2.33 -8.45 8.63
C LEU A 53 0.87 -8.50 9.06
N ASP A 54 0.51 -8.01 10.24
CA ASP A 54 -0.89 -7.86 10.68
C ASP A 54 -1.67 -6.86 9.83
N GLN A 55 -0.95 -5.85 9.33
CA GLN A 55 -1.49 -4.87 8.41
C GLN A 55 -1.48 -5.49 7.01
N PRO A 56 -2.64 -5.53 6.32
CA PRO A 56 -2.65 -5.89 4.91
C PRO A 56 -1.85 -4.85 4.14
N GLN A 57 -0.65 -5.19 3.69
CA GLN A 57 0.24 -4.34 2.90
C GLN A 57 0.85 -5.17 1.76
N PRO A 58 1.20 -4.55 0.62
CA PRO A 58 1.82 -5.25 -0.49
C PRO A 58 3.15 -5.89 -0.06
N THR A 59 3.43 -7.12 -0.51
CA THR A 59 4.70 -7.78 -0.15
C THR A 59 5.90 -6.97 -0.62
N SER A 60 5.78 -6.32 -1.78
CA SER A 60 6.84 -5.47 -2.32
C SER A 60 7.24 -4.31 -1.40
N TYR A 61 6.31 -3.73 -0.64
CA TYR A 61 6.62 -2.71 0.36
C TYR A 61 7.55 -3.28 1.45
N HIS A 62 7.22 -4.45 1.99
CA HIS A 62 8.07 -5.11 2.98
C HIS A 62 9.43 -5.52 2.40
N TYR A 63 9.46 -5.97 1.14
CA TYR A 63 10.68 -6.40 0.46
C TYR A 63 11.65 -5.23 0.16
N ARG A 64 11.14 -4.03 -0.11
CA ARG A 64 11.96 -2.80 -0.28
C ARG A 64 12.43 -2.20 1.04
N ASN A 65 11.76 -2.50 2.14
CA ASN A 65 12.07 -1.95 3.45
C ASN A 65 13.41 -2.50 3.95
N ASP A 66 14.47 -1.68 3.92
CA ASP A 66 15.81 -2.06 4.38
C ASP A 66 16.01 -1.61 5.84
N PRO A 67 16.55 -2.47 6.73
CA PRO A 67 16.90 -2.07 8.09
C PRO A 67 17.96 -0.98 8.16
N MET A 68 18.82 -0.88 7.15
CA MET A 68 19.88 0.12 7.08
C MET A 68 19.30 1.49 6.66
N PRO A 69 19.35 2.51 7.54
CA PRO A 69 18.92 3.85 7.16
C PRO A 69 19.77 4.39 6.00
N LYS A 70 19.11 5.02 5.03
CA LYS A 70 19.77 5.70 3.92
C LYS A 70 19.43 7.18 4.01
N GLY A 71 20.43 8.03 3.76
CA GLY A 71 20.18 9.47 3.60
C GLY A 71 19.25 9.73 2.42
N ILE A 72 18.66 10.92 2.40
CA ILE A 72 17.87 11.35 1.24
C ILE A 72 18.74 11.39 -0.02
N THR A 73 18.22 10.87 -1.12
CA THR A 73 18.92 10.83 -2.42
C THR A 73 18.60 12.02 -3.31
N VAL A 74 17.44 12.67 -3.11
CA VAL A 74 17.08 13.90 -3.82
C VAL A 74 17.80 15.12 -3.25
N ASP A 75 18.26 15.98 -4.17
CA ASP A 75 18.71 17.33 -3.85
C ASP A 75 17.51 18.22 -3.49
N ASP A 76 17.37 18.53 -2.21
CA ASP A 76 16.25 19.29 -1.66
C ASP A 76 16.48 20.81 -1.65
N LYS A 77 17.58 21.29 -2.24
CA LYS A 77 17.92 22.71 -2.30
C LYS A 77 17.48 23.33 -3.62
N LEU A 78 17.13 24.62 -3.55
CA LEU A 78 16.87 25.45 -4.72
C LEU A 78 18.18 26.08 -5.19
N HIS A 79 18.57 25.79 -6.44
CA HIS A 79 19.74 26.39 -7.06
C HIS A 79 19.38 27.56 -7.97
N GLU A 80 20.38 28.39 -8.29
CA GLU A 80 20.19 29.55 -9.15
C GLU A 80 19.58 29.12 -10.49
N GLY A 81 18.46 29.74 -10.88
CA GLY A 81 17.77 29.51 -12.16
C GLY A 81 16.78 28.35 -12.17
N GLU A 82 16.59 27.67 -11.04
CA GLU A 82 15.52 26.69 -10.84
C GLU A 82 14.23 27.36 -10.36
N LYS A 83 13.11 26.65 -10.49
CA LYS A 83 11.82 27.06 -9.94
C LYS A 83 11.30 26.01 -8.97
N PHE A 84 10.49 26.42 -8.01
CA PHE A 84 9.82 25.48 -7.11
C PHE A 84 8.38 25.87 -6.83
N VAL A 85 7.63 24.88 -6.35
CA VAL A 85 6.33 25.03 -5.72
C VAL A 85 6.22 24.08 -4.54
N THR A 86 5.70 24.55 -3.42
CA THR A 86 5.38 23.76 -2.24
C THR A 86 3.88 23.85 -1.96
N TYR A 87 3.24 22.69 -1.94
CA TYR A 87 1.86 22.52 -1.54
C TYR A 87 1.80 22.06 -0.08
N GLN A 88 0.95 22.66 0.74
CA GLN A 88 0.53 22.07 2.00
C GLN A 88 -0.70 21.22 1.74
N TRP A 89 -0.60 19.92 1.98
CA TRP A 89 -1.71 18.99 1.79
C TRP A 89 -2.38 18.66 3.12
N LEU A 90 -3.68 18.41 3.06
CA LEU A 90 -4.51 17.94 4.15
C LEU A 90 -5.25 16.67 3.71
N LYS A 91 -5.13 15.63 4.53
CA LYS A 91 -5.78 14.34 4.33
C LYS A 91 -6.67 14.04 5.54
N PRO A 92 -8.00 13.95 5.38
CA PRO A 92 -8.90 13.56 6.45
C PRO A 92 -8.62 12.11 6.86
N ARG A 93 -8.97 11.76 8.10
CA ARG A 93 -8.92 10.39 8.61
C ARG A 93 -10.29 10.01 9.14
N SER A 94 -10.65 8.75 8.93
CA SER A 94 -11.89 8.17 9.48
C SER A 94 -11.78 7.89 10.99
N LYS A 95 -10.56 7.72 11.51
CA LYS A 95 -10.26 7.60 12.95
C LYS A 95 -9.11 8.53 13.34
N GLY A 96 -9.33 9.41 14.31
CA GLY A 96 -8.37 10.43 14.76
C GLY A 96 -8.41 11.74 13.95
N GLY A 97 -7.46 12.65 14.20
CA GLY A 97 -7.39 13.95 13.52
C GLY A 97 -6.83 13.88 12.08
N PRO A 98 -7.10 14.89 11.23
CA PRO A 98 -6.57 14.96 9.88
C PRO A 98 -5.04 15.02 9.89
N ARG A 99 -4.42 14.47 8.85
CA ARG A 99 -2.97 14.52 8.63
C ARG A 99 -2.64 15.65 7.68
N LYS A 100 -1.53 16.35 7.96
CA LYS A 100 -0.98 17.38 7.09
C LYS A 100 0.50 17.18 6.85
N GLY A 101 0.98 17.68 5.74
CA GLY A 101 2.38 17.70 5.34
C GLY A 101 2.57 18.57 4.11
N THR A 102 3.74 18.50 3.51
CA THR A 102 4.10 19.27 2.33
C THR A 102 4.43 18.36 1.15
N LEU A 103 4.24 18.85 -0.06
CA LEU A 103 4.82 18.31 -1.29
C LEU A 103 5.56 19.47 -1.95
N THR A 104 6.87 19.36 -2.07
CA THR A 104 7.69 20.33 -2.81
C THR A 104 8.14 19.71 -4.11
N ILE A 105 8.01 20.45 -5.20
CA ILE A 105 8.48 20.09 -6.53
C ILE A 105 9.44 21.18 -6.98
N ILE A 106 10.63 20.79 -7.44
CA ILE A 106 11.63 21.67 -8.04
C ILE A 106 11.75 21.32 -9.52
N GLU A 107 11.64 22.34 -10.37
CA GLU A 107 11.94 22.33 -11.80
C GLU A 107 13.38 22.81 -12.00
N ALA A 108 14.23 21.93 -12.49
CA ALA A 108 15.61 22.24 -12.85
C ALA A 108 15.69 23.06 -14.16
N LYS A 109 16.86 23.64 -14.44
CA LYS A 109 17.09 24.43 -15.67
C LYS A 109 16.86 23.66 -16.96
N ASP A 110 17.11 22.35 -16.93
CA ASP A 110 16.93 21.46 -18.08
C ASP A 110 15.47 20.98 -18.23
N GLY A 111 14.57 21.44 -17.36
CA GLY A 111 13.15 21.07 -17.34
C GLY A 111 12.88 19.74 -16.63
N SER A 112 13.90 19.08 -16.05
CA SER A 112 13.70 17.91 -15.20
C SER A 112 13.07 18.30 -13.85
N PHE A 113 12.37 17.35 -13.22
CA PHE A 113 11.68 17.58 -11.96
C PHE A 113 12.21 16.66 -10.87
N ARG A 114 12.26 17.18 -9.66
CA ARG A 114 12.51 16.41 -8.43
C ARG A 114 11.55 16.85 -7.33
N ALA A 115 11.19 15.93 -6.45
CA ALA A 115 10.19 16.20 -5.43
C ALA A 115 10.54 15.54 -4.09
N PHE A 116 10.05 16.15 -3.02
CA PHE A 116 10.19 15.66 -1.65
C PHE A 116 9.00 16.09 -0.78
N SER A 117 8.84 15.44 0.36
CA SER A 117 7.72 15.64 1.29
C SER A 117 8.22 15.76 2.73
N ASP A 118 7.65 16.70 3.48
CA ASP A 118 7.80 16.80 4.93
C ASP A 118 6.47 16.54 5.60
N TYR A 119 6.41 15.63 6.57
CA TYR A 119 5.15 15.37 7.25
C TYR A 119 5.35 14.82 8.65
N ASN A 120 4.46 15.24 9.57
CA ASN A 120 4.34 14.67 10.91
C ASN A 120 5.66 14.63 11.74
N GLY A 121 6.57 15.59 11.55
CA GLY A 121 7.86 15.62 12.26
C GLY A 121 8.78 14.44 11.92
N LYS A 122 8.49 13.73 10.83
CA LYS A 122 9.38 12.71 10.24
C LYS A 122 10.44 13.40 9.39
N SER A 123 11.55 12.71 9.19
CA SER A 123 12.58 13.15 8.25
C SER A 123 11.98 13.46 6.87
N ARG A 124 12.61 14.38 6.17
CA ARG A 124 12.29 14.67 4.77
C ARG A 124 12.53 13.45 3.89
N GLU A 125 11.55 13.13 3.05
CA GLU A 125 11.57 11.97 2.17
C GLU A 125 11.49 12.37 0.70
N GLU A 126 12.21 11.64 -0.15
CA GLU A 126 12.11 11.77 -1.61
C GLU A 126 10.75 11.30 -2.13
N ILE A 127 10.22 11.99 -3.13
CA ILE A 127 9.06 11.55 -3.90
C ILE A 127 9.50 11.21 -5.32
N PHE A 128 9.36 9.95 -5.70
CA PHE A 128 9.64 9.48 -7.05
C PHE A 128 8.50 9.88 -7.98
N ILE A 129 8.77 10.79 -8.91
CA ILE A 129 7.79 11.33 -9.84
C ILE A 129 7.51 10.31 -10.95
N LYS A 130 6.25 9.92 -11.12
CA LYS A 130 5.77 9.11 -12.26
C LYS A 130 5.35 9.97 -13.44
N SER A 131 4.63 11.05 -13.16
CA SER A 131 4.26 12.05 -14.16
C SER A 131 3.99 13.39 -13.50
N TYR A 132 4.36 14.47 -14.17
CA TYR A 132 4.06 15.83 -13.71
C TYR A 132 3.81 16.72 -14.90
N VAL A 133 2.67 17.41 -14.88
CA VAL A 133 2.34 18.48 -15.82
C VAL A 133 2.05 19.72 -14.98
N PRO A 134 2.96 20.71 -14.98
CA PRO A 134 2.83 21.92 -14.16
C PRO A 134 1.45 22.56 -14.27
N GLY A 135 0.83 22.84 -13.11
CA GLY A 135 -0.51 23.44 -13.02
C GLY A 135 -1.66 22.57 -13.51
N LYS A 136 -1.44 21.28 -13.84
CA LYS A 136 -2.50 20.37 -14.30
C LYS A 136 -2.59 19.07 -13.51
N SER A 137 -1.47 18.36 -13.31
CA SER A 137 -1.48 17.08 -12.60
C SER A 137 -0.12 16.70 -12.04
N PHE A 138 -0.12 15.92 -10.96
CA PHE A 138 1.07 15.31 -10.38
C PHE A 138 0.75 13.88 -9.93
N VAL A 139 1.58 12.92 -10.37
CA VAL A 139 1.61 11.56 -9.86
C VAL A 139 3.02 11.23 -9.40
N GLY A 140 3.16 10.87 -8.13
CA GLY A 140 4.45 10.52 -7.55
C GLY A 140 4.29 9.71 -6.27
N HIS A 141 5.28 8.88 -5.95
CA HIS A 141 5.17 7.91 -4.87
C HIS A 141 6.40 7.88 -3.97
N PHE A 142 6.21 7.31 -2.78
CA PHE A 142 7.24 7.01 -1.81
C PHE A 142 6.71 5.95 -0.84
N ASP A 143 7.62 5.15 -0.28
CA ASP A 143 7.26 4.25 0.82
C ASP A 143 7.40 5.00 2.13
N ASN A 144 6.43 4.79 3.03
CA ASN A 144 6.54 5.30 4.39
C ASN A 144 5.86 4.35 5.37
N PHE A 145 5.91 4.67 6.68
CA PHE A 145 5.36 3.78 7.72
C PHE A 145 3.89 3.37 7.55
N MET A 146 3.10 4.11 6.74
CA MET A 146 1.71 3.79 6.44
C MET A 146 1.52 2.76 5.32
N SER A 147 2.58 2.42 4.57
CA SER A 147 2.61 1.63 3.31
C SER A 147 3.13 2.49 2.14
N TYR A 148 3.19 1.87 0.95
CA TYR A 148 3.32 2.55 -0.34
C TYR A 148 2.30 3.69 -0.42
N THR A 149 2.79 4.92 -0.57
CA THR A 149 1.96 6.13 -0.66
C THR A 149 2.18 6.80 -2.01
N GLU A 150 1.09 7.11 -2.72
CA GLU A 150 1.14 7.76 -4.02
C GLU A 150 0.21 8.96 -4.07
N PHE A 151 0.76 10.11 -4.41
CA PHE A 151 -0.01 11.30 -4.74
C PHE A 151 -0.63 11.11 -6.12
N ASN A 152 -1.96 11.29 -6.21
CA ASN A 152 -2.73 11.31 -7.45
C ASN A 152 -3.50 12.63 -7.50
N LEU A 153 -2.82 13.68 -7.98
CA LEU A 153 -3.27 15.06 -7.82
C LEU A 153 -3.69 15.64 -9.15
N LYS A 154 -4.88 16.26 -9.15
CA LYS A 154 -5.29 17.24 -10.16
C LYS A 154 -4.93 18.61 -9.61
N LEU A 155 -4.29 19.44 -10.41
CA LEU A 155 -3.80 20.75 -10.00
C LEU A 155 -4.58 21.84 -10.73
N ASP A 156 -4.82 22.94 -10.04
CA ASP A 156 -5.36 24.18 -10.59
C ASP A 156 -4.72 25.40 -9.91
N ASP A 157 -5.21 26.60 -10.24
CA ASP A 157 -4.70 27.87 -9.69
C ASP A 157 -4.86 27.99 -8.16
N LYS A 158 -5.71 27.17 -7.52
CA LYS A 158 -5.96 27.17 -6.07
C LYS A 158 -5.16 26.10 -5.32
N GLY A 159 -4.48 25.21 -6.02
CA GLY A 159 -3.73 24.11 -5.43
C GLY A 159 -4.21 22.76 -5.97
N PHE A 160 -4.83 21.95 -5.11
CA PHE A 160 -5.37 20.65 -5.50
C PHE A 160 -6.84 20.77 -5.88
N ALA A 161 -7.17 20.36 -7.09
CA ALA A 161 -8.53 20.33 -7.62
C ALA A 161 -9.31 19.10 -7.16
N ASP A 162 -10.63 19.13 -7.32
CA ASP A 162 -11.55 18.07 -6.94
C ASP A 162 -11.19 16.71 -7.58
N GLY A 163 -11.26 15.66 -6.76
CA GLY A 163 -10.85 14.31 -7.14
C GLY A 163 -9.35 14.03 -6.97
N SER A 164 -8.59 14.95 -6.35
CA SER A 164 -7.24 14.66 -5.87
C SER A 164 -7.27 13.72 -4.67
N TYR A 165 -6.34 12.76 -4.63
CA TYR A 165 -6.23 11.82 -3.52
C TYR A 165 -4.78 11.37 -3.30
N GLN A 166 -4.52 10.83 -2.11
CA GLN A 166 -3.35 10.01 -1.84
C GLN A 166 -3.79 8.56 -1.74
N LEU A 167 -3.16 7.67 -2.50
CA LEU A 167 -3.29 6.24 -2.32
C LEU A 167 -2.39 5.83 -1.14
N ILE A 168 -2.90 5.03 -0.21
CA ILE A 168 -2.10 4.37 0.83
C ILE A 168 -2.37 2.87 0.73
N GLY A 169 -1.35 2.10 0.34
CA GLY A 169 -1.55 0.71 -0.09
C GLY A 169 -2.51 0.67 -1.29
N ASN A 170 -3.73 0.24 -1.06
CA ASN A 170 -4.80 0.19 -2.07
C ASN A 170 -6.01 1.10 -1.78
N VAL A 171 -5.94 1.93 -0.73
CA VAL A 171 -7.06 2.79 -0.31
C VAL A 171 -6.83 4.22 -0.77
N ARG A 172 -7.83 4.81 -1.44
CA ARG A 172 -7.82 6.20 -1.90
C ARG A 172 -8.31 7.13 -0.80
N TRP A 173 -7.47 8.08 -0.40
CA TRP A 173 -7.79 9.09 0.60
C TRP A 173 -7.93 10.46 -0.08
N PRO A 174 -9.16 11.01 -0.18
CA PRO A 174 -9.37 12.36 -0.72
C PRO A 174 -8.42 13.35 -0.05
N THR A 175 -7.75 14.17 -0.84
CA THR A 175 -6.69 15.05 -0.33
C THR A 175 -6.88 16.44 -0.93
N THR A 176 -6.95 17.44 -0.06
CA THR A 176 -6.92 18.85 -0.47
C THR A 176 -5.51 19.39 -0.29
N GLY A 177 -5.21 20.51 -0.95
CA GLY A 177 -3.93 21.16 -0.78
C GLY A 177 -3.91 22.54 -1.41
N GLU A 178 -3.09 23.41 -0.84
CA GLU A 178 -2.92 24.80 -1.26
C GLU A 178 -1.43 25.13 -1.43
N VAL A 179 -1.13 26.08 -2.30
CA VAL A 179 0.25 26.56 -2.48
C VAL A 179 0.63 27.44 -1.29
N ILE A 180 1.70 27.07 -0.57
CA ILE A 180 2.21 27.84 0.57
C ILE A 180 3.54 28.54 0.27
N ALA A 181 4.28 28.07 -0.73
CA ALA A 181 5.53 28.67 -1.16
C ALA A 181 5.78 28.35 -2.65
N SER A 182 6.37 29.28 -3.39
CA SER A 182 6.73 29.07 -4.80
C SER A 182 7.65 30.17 -5.32
N SER A 183 8.35 29.90 -6.41
CA SER A 183 9.14 30.92 -7.13
C SER A 183 8.30 32.07 -7.72
N SER A 184 6.98 31.90 -7.84
CA SER A 184 6.07 32.97 -8.26
C SER A 184 5.68 33.92 -7.12
N ILE A 185 5.93 33.55 -5.85
CA ILE A 185 5.67 34.36 -4.67
C ILE A 185 6.94 35.09 -4.27
N LYS A 186 6.90 36.44 -4.25
CA LYS A 186 8.07 37.28 -3.96
C LYS A 186 8.61 36.99 -2.54
N GLY A 187 9.90 36.66 -2.45
CA GLY A 187 10.58 36.38 -1.18
C GLY A 187 10.27 35.00 -0.58
N SER A 188 9.57 34.14 -1.32
CA SER A 188 9.27 32.78 -0.90
C SER A 188 10.51 31.89 -0.95
N VAL A 189 10.62 30.99 0.02
CA VAL A 189 11.69 29.99 0.13
C VAL A 189 11.07 28.61 0.36
N ILE A 190 11.80 27.56 0.00
CA ILE A 190 11.43 26.20 0.36
C ILE A 190 11.38 26.10 1.89
N PRO A 191 10.29 25.60 2.50
CA PRO A 191 10.22 25.41 3.94
C PRO A 191 11.32 24.48 4.46
N GLU A 192 11.89 24.78 5.61
CA GLU A 192 12.86 23.90 6.28
C GLU A 192 12.19 22.59 6.73
N PRO A 193 12.93 21.46 6.72
CA PRO A 193 12.38 20.17 7.13
C PRO A 193 12.04 20.17 8.62
N ASN A 194 10.78 19.90 8.95
CA ASN A 194 10.30 19.95 10.34
C ASN A 194 10.73 18.75 11.19
N GLY A 195 11.10 17.63 10.56
CA GLY A 195 11.64 16.44 11.23
C GLY A 195 13.13 16.18 10.96
N GLY A 196 13.79 17.08 10.22
CA GLY A 196 15.19 16.93 9.83
C GLY A 196 15.38 15.95 8.66
N TYR A 197 16.51 15.24 8.67
CA TYR A 197 16.92 14.33 7.60
C TYR A 197 17.14 12.91 8.13
N PRO A 198 16.98 11.88 7.26
CA PRO A 198 17.30 10.52 7.64
C PRO A 198 18.74 10.39 8.14
N ALA A 199 18.96 9.50 9.11
CA ALA A 199 20.28 9.30 9.68
C ALA A 199 21.23 8.70 8.63
N VAL A 200 22.37 9.36 8.39
CA VAL A 200 23.52 8.79 7.68
C VAL A 200 24.49 8.23 8.71
N LEU A 201 24.74 6.91 8.66
CA LEU A 201 25.57 6.18 9.61
C LEU A 201 27.01 6.03 9.09
N ASN A 202 28.00 6.05 10.00
CA ASN A 202 29.37 5.66 9.70
C ASN A 202 29.58 4.14 9.84
N LYS A 203 30.77 3.62 9.48
CA LYS A 203 31.05 2.17 9.47
C LYS A 203 30.97 1.48 10.83
N ASP A 204 31.14 2.20 11.94
CA ASP A 204 30.98 1.62 13.27
C ASP A 204 29.52 1.67 13.72
N GLU A 205 28.80 2.73 13.38
CA GLU A 205 27.36 2.87 13.62
C GLU A 205 26.53 1.87 12.79
N GLU A 206 26.93 1.58 11.54
CA GLU A 206 26.30 0.56 10.69
C GLU A 206 26.27 -0.82 11.38
N LYS A 207 27.32 -1.17 12.15
CA LYS A 207 27.42 -2.46 12.87
C LYS A 207 26.43 -2.59 14.01
N LEU A 208 25.82 -1.48 14.45
CA LEU A 208 24.82 -1.46 15.50
C LEU A 208 23.43 -1.85 14.97
N ILE A 209 23.23 -1.82 13.66
CA ILE A 209 22.00 -2.31 13.03
C ILE A 209 22.05 -3.84 12.98
N LEU A 210 21.34 -4.49 13.88
CA LEU A 210 21.35 -5.95 14.04
C LEU A 210 20.51 -6.69 12.99
N GLY A 211 19.56 -5.99 12.35
CA GLY A 211 18.65 -6.55 11.36
C GLY A 211 17.22 -6.05 11.53
N GLY A 212 16.25 -6.88 11.16
CA GLY A 212 14.83 -6.59 11.30
C GLY A 212 14.04 -7.76 11.86
N GLU A 213 12.82 -7.47 12.32
CA GLU A 213 11.92 -8.46 12.91
C GLU A 213 10.50 -8.28 12.39
N ILE A 214 9.92 -9.36 11.87
CA ILE A 214 8.50 -9.44 11.51
C ILE A 214 7.67 -9.36 12.78
N THR A 215 6.68 -8.47 12.78
CA THR A 215 5.71 -8.36 13.85
C THR A 215 4.31 -8.73 13.36
N ILE A 216 3.60 -9.53 14.14
CA ILE A 216 2.22 -9.92 13.88
C ILE A 216 1.37 -9.58 15.11
N TRP A 217 0.67 -8.46 15.04
CA TRP A 217 -0.33 -8.10 16.05
C TRP A 217 -1.65 -8.82 15.78
N LEU A 218 -2.33 -9.23 16.85
CA LEU A 218 -3.48 -10.14 16.77
C LEU A 218 -4.81 -9.46 17.10
N GLU A 219 -4.93 -8.13 16.99
CA GLU A 219 -6.18 -7.42 17.31
C GLU A 219 -7.35 -7.87 16.43
N ASN A 220 -7.07 -8.26 15.19
CA ASN A 220 -8.06 -8.69 14.21
C ASN A 220 -7.58 -9.96 13.47
N LYS A 221 -6.95 -10.88 14.20
CA LYS A 221 -6.41 -12.16 13.69
C LYS A 221 -6.61 -13.26 14.73
N ASP A 222 -6.84 -14.47 14.26
CA ASP A 222 -6.97 -15.69 15.07
C ASP A 222 -6.17 -16.84 14.44
N SER A 223 -6.29 -18.03 15.01
CA SER A 223 -5.60 -19.23 14.52
C SER A 223 -6.00 -19.66 13.11
N TYR A 224 -7.13 -19.18 12.57
CA TYR A 224 -7.59 -19.52 11.21
C TYR A 224 -7.23 -18.47 10.17
N THR A 225 -6.89 -17.26 10.60
CA THR A 225 -6.63 -16.13 9.70
C THR A 225 -5.18 -15.67 9.72
N VAL A 226 -4.43 -15.92 10.79
CA VAL A 226 -3.06 -15.40 10.94
C VAL A 226 -2.10 -15.89 9.84
N GLU A 227 -2.24 -17.14 9.40
CA GLU A 227 -1.36 -17.69 8.35
C GLU A 227 -1.55 -17.01 6.99
N ASN A 228 -2.77 -16.57 6.65
CA ASN A 228 -3.05 -15.80 5.41
C ASN A 228 -2.29 -14.47 5.36
N TYR A 229 -1.95 -13.95 6.54
CA TYR A 229 -1.14 -12.76 6.65
C TYR A 229 0.35 -13.11 6.69
N LEU A 230 0.76 -14.18 7.36
CA LEU A 230 2.18 -14.52 7.41
C LEU A 230 2.72 -15.00 6.06
N TRP A 231 1.98 -15.84 5.35
CA TRP A 231 2.50 -16.61 4.22
C TRP A 231 1.78 -16.28 2.91
N PRO A 232 2.50 -16.29 1.77
CA PRO A 232 3.95 -16.54 1.61
C PRO A 232 4.84 -15.30 1.87
N ARG A 233 4.25 -14.17 2.28
CA ARG A 233 4.89 -12.84 2.35
C ARG A 233 6.14 -12.78 3.24
N SER A 234 6.16 -13.57 4.32
CA SER A 234 7.31 -13.69 5.21
C SER A 234 8.59 -14.16 4.50
N TYR A 235 8.48 -14.93 3.40
CA TYR A 235 9.65 -15.34 2.61
C TYR A 235 10.34 -14.15 1.92
N ALA A 236 9.58 -13.15 1.47
CA ALA A 236 10.16 -11.94 0.89
C ALA A 236 10.91 -11.11 1.95
N ILE A 237 10.35 -11.00 3.16
CA ILE A 237 11.04 -10.33 4.27
C ILE A 237 12.30 -11.10 4.66
N ALA A 238 12.22 -12.43 4.74
CA ALA A 238 13.39 -13.26 4.99
C ALA A 238 14.48 -13.07 3.91
N GLU A 239 14.10 -12.94 2.64
CA GLU A 239 15.03 -12.65 1.55
C GLU A 239 15.73 -11.29 1.75
N ARG A 240 14.99 -10.24 2.12
CA ARG A 240 15.56 -8.92 2.46
C ARG A 240 16.53 -8.99 3.65
N LEU A 241 16.20 -9.76 4.68
CA LEU A 241 17.02 -9.85 5.90
C LEU A 241 18.22 -10.79 5.78
N TRP A 242 18.29 -11.60 4.71
CA TRP A 242 19.34 -12.59 4.50
C TRP A 242 20.25 -12.30 3.30
N SER A 243 19.67 -11.86 2.19
CA SER A 243 20.36 -11.73 0.90
C SER A 243 21.16 -10.43 0.80
N ASP A 244 21.97 -10.32 -0.27
CA ASP A 244 22.68 -9.08 -0.58
C ASP A 244 21.70 -7.90 -0.71
N GLN A 245 22.06 -6.74 -0.14
CA GLN A 245 21.23 -5.53 -0.12
C GLN A 245 20.77 -5.07 -1.52
N ASN A 246 21.54 -5.39 -2.57
CA ASN A 246 21.26 -4.99 -3.95
C ASN A 246 20.26 -5.92 -4.65
N LEU A 247 19.88 -7.05 -4.03
CA LEU A 247 18.81 -7.91 -4.53
C LEU A 247 17.46 -7.23 -4.24
N THR A 248 16.97 -6.45 -5.20
CA THR A 248 15.76 -5.62 -5.02
C THR A 248 14.72 -5.77 -6.12
N ASP A 249 14.91 -6.69 -7.08
CA ASP A 249 13.94 -6.93 -8.16
C ASP A 249 12.67 -7.59 -7.63
N GLU A 250 11.60 -6.80 -7.55
CA GLU A 250 10.26 -7.22 -7.09
C GLU A 250 9.61 -8.24 -8.02
N ARG A 251 9.76 -8.11 -9.34
CA ARG A 251 9.16 -9.05 -10.31
C ARG A 251 9.81 -10.42 -10.15
N SER A 252 11.12 -10.45 -9.94
CA SER A 252 11.85 -11.68 -9.61
C SER A 252 11.42 -12.27 -8.27
N MET A 253 11.28 -11.42 -7.24
CA MET A 253 10.81 -11.82 -5.91
C MET A 253 9.43 -12.48 -5.96
N TYR A 254 8.42 -11.86 -6.61
CA TYR A 254 7.08 -12.43 -6.70
C TYR A 254 7.07 -13.80 -7.39
N LYS A 255 7.87 -13.99 -8.46
CA LYS A 255 8.01 -15.28 -9.13
C LYS A 255 8.59 -16.36 -8.20
N ARG A 256 9.64 -16.03 -7.43
CA ARG A 256 10.22 -16.97 -6.45
C ARG A 256 9.25 -17.25 -5.30
N MET A 257 8.55 -16.23 -4.81
CA MET A 257 7.59 -16.35 -3.72
C MET A 257 6.43 -17.29 -4.07
N GLN A 258 5.92 -17.25 -5.30
CA GLN A 258 4.87 -18.18 -5.76
C GLN A 258 5.32 -19.65 -5.71
N VAL A 259 6.60 -19.94 -5.96
CA VAL A 259 7.15 -21.29 -5.81
C VAL A 259 7.21 -21.69 -4.33
N MET A 260 7.66 -20.77 -3.47
CA MET A 260 7.72 -20.99 -2.03
C MET A 260 6.33 -21.19 -1.42
N ASP A 261 5.32 -20.50 -1.93
CA ASP A 261 3.92 -20.62 -1.52
C ASP A 261 3.45 -22.08 -1.59
N THR A 262 3.49 -22.68 -2.78
CA THR A 262 3.11 -24.09 -2.99
C THR A 262 4.00 -25.05 -2.23
N TRP A 263 5.32 -24.81 -2.20
CA TRP A 263 6.24 -25.68 -1.46
C TRP A 263 5.91 -25.73 0.03
N SER A 264 5.55 -24.58 0.61
CA SER A 264 5.34 -24.43 2.04
C SER A 264 4.09 -25.18 2.54
N GLU A 265 3.01 -25.19 1.76
CA GLU A 265 1.83 -26.03 2.04
C GLU A 265 2.18 -27.52 2.03
N VAL A 266 2.86 -27.98 0.97
CA VAL A 266 3.10 -29.42 0.75
C VAL A 266 4.17 -29.98 1.69
N SER A 267 5.22 -29.21 1.93
CA SER A 267 6.44 -29.71 2.58
C SER A 267 6.54 -29.33 4.06
N VAL A 268 5.97 -28.19 4.45
CA VAL A 268 6.00 -27.69 5.83
C VAL A 268 4.64 -27.88 6.52
N GLY A 269 3.56 -27.95 5.75
CA GLY A 269 2.19 -28.10 6.27
C GLY A 269 1.57 -26.77 6.69
N LEU A 270 2.01 -25.66 6.09
CA LEU A 270 1.35 -24.36 6.26
C LEU A 270 -0.08 -24.42 5.71
N ARG A 271 -0.99 -23.68 6.32
CA ARG A 271 -2.43 -23.83 6.19
C ARG A 271 -3.14 -22.61 5.60
N HIS A 272 -2.43 -21.57 5.18
CA HIS A 272 -3.05 -20.33 4.67
C HIS A 272 -4.12 -20.60 3.59
N HIS A 273 -3.82 -21.36 2.54
CA HIS A 273 -4.86 -21.67 1.54
C HIS A 273 -5.96 -22.60 2.07
N ALA A 274 -5.61 -23.59 2.90
CA ALA A 274 -6.57 -24.53 3.47
C ALA A 274 -7.57 -23.85 4.43
N ASP A 275 -7.11 -22.91 5.24
CA ASP A 275 -7.93 -22.17 6.19
C ASP A 275 -8.74 -21.07 5.48
N ALA A 276 -8.19 -20.42 4.45
CA ALA A 276 -8.96 -19.57 3.54
C ALA A 276 -10.13 -20.34 2.90
N ASP A 277 -9.88 -21.53 2.34
CA ASP A 277 -10.90 -22.39 1.77
C ASP A 277 -11.97 -22.81 2.81
N MET A 278 -11.56 -23.06 4.05
CA MET A 278 -12.47 -23.39 5.14
C MET A 278 -13.39 -22.20 5.46
N LEU A 279 -12.85 -20.98 5.50
CA LEU A 279 -13.64 -19.76 5.69
C LEU A 279 -14.63 -19.54 4.53
N LEU A 280 -14.20 -19.72 3.28
CA LEU A 280 -15.10 -19.64 2.11
C LEU A 280 -16.22 -20.70 2.18
N LYS A 281 -15.93 -21.92 2.65
CA LYS A 281 -16.96 -22.97 2.84
C LYS A 281 -17.99 -22.57 3.89
N ARG A 282 -17.60 -21.85 4.94
CA ARG A 282 -18.56 -21.32 5.94
C ARG A 282 -19.50 -20.30 5.29
N ILE A 283 -18.97 -19.41 4.45
CA ILE A 283 -19.77 -18.45 3.68
C ILE A 283 -20.74 -19.18 2.75
N ALA A 284 -20.25 -20.17 1.99
CA ALA A 284 -21.06 -20.97 1.08
C ALA A 284 -21.98 -22.00 1.76
N LYS A 285 -22.07 -22.05 3.09
CA LYS A 285 -22.83 -23.05 3.86
C LYS A 285 -22.51 -24.51 3.43
N GLY A 286 -21.24 -24.78 3.13
CA GLY A 286 -20.76 -26.09 2.69
C GLY A 286 -20.97 -26.41 1.20
N GLN A 287 -21.49 -25.46 0.41
CA GLN A 287 -21.62 -25.61 -1.05
C GLN A 287 -20.28 -25.38 -1.78
N ASN A 288 -20.31 -25.45 -3.11
CA ASN A 288 -19.14 -25.19 -3.95
C ASN A 288 -18.62 -23.76 -3.75
N ILE A 289 -17.31 -23.63 -3.52
CA ILE A 289 -16.62 -22.35 -3.27
C ILE A 289 -15.83 -21.83 -4.47
N GLY A 290 -15.88 -22.50 -5.63
CA GLY A 290 -15.06 -22.17 -6.79
C GLY A 290 -15.22 -20.73 -7.27
N ASP A 291 -16.46 -20.22 -7.29
CA ASP A 291 -16.75 -18.83 -7.66
C ASP A 291 -16.29 -17.84 -6.60
N LEU A 292 -16.47 -18.15 -5.30
CA LEU A 292 -15.96 -17.31 -4.21
C LEU A 292 -14.44 -17.20 -4.25
N ARG A 293 -13.74 -18.32 -4.47
CA ARG A 293 -12.28 -18.35 -4.61
C ARG A 293 -11.82 -17.56 -5.84
N THR A 294 -12.52 -17.72 -6.96
CA THR A 294 -12.20 -17.00 -8.20
C THR A 294 -12.41 -15.49 -8.03
N LEU A 295 -13.51 -15.08 -7.40
CA LEU A 295 -13.76 -13.67 -7.08
C LEU A 295 -12.70 -13.13 -6.12
N GLY A 296 -12.29 -13.91 -5.12
CA GLY A 296 -11.25 -13.54 -4.16
C GLY A 296 -9.90 -13.22 -4.81
N ASN A 297 -9.61 -13.73 -6.02
CA ASN A 297 -8.43 -13.34 -6.78
C ASN A 297 -8.52 -11.91 -7.34
N TYR A 298 -9.66 -11.22 -7.27
CA TYR A 298 -9.87 -9.89 -7.86
C TYR A 298 -10.31 -8.84 -6.82
N ILE A 299 -10.36 -9.24 -5.55
CA ILE A 299 -10.74 -8.43 -4.40
C ILE A 299 -9.58 -8.48 -3.41
N GLU A 300 -9.29 -7.37 -2.75
CA GLU A 300 -8.26 -7.29 -1.71
C GLU A 300 -8.85 -6.76 -0.41
N PRO A 301 -8.32 -7.13 0.77
CA PRO A 301 -8.56 -6.38 1.99
C PRO A 301 -8.17 -4.91 1.82
N ALA A 302 -8.91 -4.00 2.46
CA ALA A 302 -8.49 -2.60 2.57
C ALA A 302 -7.15 -2.54 3.33
N GLN A 303 -6.12 -2.05 2.65
CA GLN A 303 -4.75 -2.10 3.14
C GLN A 303 -4.45 -1.10 4.26
N TYR A 304 -3.30 -1.28 4.90
CA TYR A 304 -2.90 -0.56 6.11
C TYR A 304 -3.95 -0.75 7.23
N TYR A 305 -4.05 0.19 8.18
CA TYR A 305 -5.07 0.16 9.22
C TYR A 305 -6.49 0.49 8.72
N ALA A 306 -6.71 0.70 7.41
CA ALA A 306 -8.02 1.06 6.90
C ALA A 306 -9.08 0.01 7.25
N ARG A 307 -8.77 -1.28 7.04
CA ARG A 307 -9.64 -2.39 7.46
C ARG A 307 -9.97 -2.35 8.96
N ASN A 308 -8.97 -2.16 9.82
CA ASN A 308 -9.19 -2.10 11.27
C ASN A 308 -10.04 -0.88 11.66
N TRP A 309 -9.92 0.23 10.94
CA TRP A 309 -10.75 1.41 11.17
C TRP A 309 -12.19 1.18 10.74
N GLU A 310 -12.43 0.58 9.57
CA GLU A 310 -13.79 0.23 9.14
C GLU A 310 -14.48 -0.68 10.15
N LYS A 311 -13.78 -1.68 10.67
CA LYS A 311 -14.33 -2.59 11.69
C LYS A 311 -14.62 -1.90 13.02
N TRP A 312 -13.77 -0.94 13.41
CA TRP A 312 -14.01 -0.11 14.59
C TRP A 312 -15.24 0.81 14.39
N ILE A 313 -15.39 1.40 13.20
CA ILE A 313 -16.50 2.29 12.82
C ILE A 313 -17.82 1.52 12.65
N SER A 314 -17.80 0.24 12.25
CA SER A 314 -19.03 -0.53 12.05
C SER A 314 -19.80 -0.85 13.33
N THR A 315 -19.26 -0.52 14.50
CA THR A 315 -19.92 -0.72 15.80
C THR A 315 -20.62 0.58 16.25
N GLU A 316 -21.74 0.46 16.95
CA GLU A 316 -22.50 1.60 17.49
C GLU A 316 -22.69 1.40 19.01
N PRO A 317 -22.14 2.28 19.87
CA PRO A 317 -21.21 3.38 19.57
C PRO A 317 -19.87 2.92 18.99
N HIS A 318 -19.24 3.75 18.15
CA HIS A 318 -17.99 3.41 17.48
C HIS A 318 -16.90 2.93 18.46
N GLY A 319 -16.40 1.73 18.20
CA GLY A 319 -15.36 1.07 18.95
C GLY A 319 -15.79 0.30 20.18
N GLU A 320 -17.02 0.44 20.65
CA GLU A 320 -17.44 -0.13 21.93
C GLU A 320 -17.56 -1.66 21.86
N LEU A 321 -17.99 -2.19 20.72
CA LEU A 321 -18.13 -3.63 20.51
C LEU A 321 -16.92 -4.27 19.82
N TYR A 322 -15.95 -3.49 19.36
CA TYR A 322 -14.74 -4.00 18.74
C TYR A 322 -13.75 -4.47 19.81
N ASN A 323 -13.60 -5.79 19.95
CA ASN A 323 -12.75 -6.42 20.95
C ASN A 323 -12.16 -7.75 20.46
N GLN A 324 -11.39 -8.44 21.30
CA GLN A 324 -10.70 -9.70 20.97
C GLN A 324 -11.61 -10.90 20.62
N TYR A 325 -12.93 -10.77 20.80
CA TYR A 325 -13.93 -11.78 20.42
C TYR A 325 -14.65 -11.45 19.11
N GLU A 326 -14.17 -10.43 18.40
CA GLU A 326 -14.68 -10.05 17.10
C GLU A 326 -14.67 -11.25 16.14
N ARG A 327 -15.74 -11.42 15.35
CA ARG A 327 -15.86 -12.57 14.46
C ARG A 327 -14.98 -12.34 13.22
N LEU A 328 -14.12 -13.32 12.94
CA LEU A 328 -13.24 -13.35 11.76
C LEU A 328 -13.72 -14.41 10.77
N ASN A 329 -14.93 -14.21 10.26
CA ASN A 329 -15.64 -15.15 9.40
C ASN A 329 -16.33 -14.50 8.19
N ARG A 330 -15.93 -13.29 7.82
CA ARG A 330 -16.42 -12.57 6.62
C ARG A 330 -15.59 -12.96 5.40
N PHE A 331 -16.04 -12.54 4.21
CA PHE A 331 -15.30 -12.78 2.97
C PHE A 331 -13.87 -12.24 3.01
N VAL A 332 -13.67 -11.03 3.55
CA VAL A 332 -12.35 -10.40 3.71
C VAL A 332 -11.38 -11.23 4.56
N ASP A 333 -11.87 -12.04 5.50
CA ASP A 333 -11.01 -12.88 6.36
C ASP A 333 -10.40 -14.07 5.61
N ALA A 334 -11.03 -14.47 4.50
CA ALA A 334 -10.57 -15.55 3.63
C ALA A 334 -9.68 -15.06 2.49
N LEU A 335 -9.49 -13.75 2.33
CA LEU A 335 -8.73 -13.19 1.20
C LEU A 335 -7.22 -13.20 1.48
N PRO A 336 -6.39 -13.46 0.46
CA PRO A 336 -4.98 -13.08 0.53
C PRO A 336 -4.87 -11.55 0.60
N VAL A 337 -3.73 -11.06 1.09
CA VAL A 337 -3.52 -9.61 1.30
C VAL A 337 -3.40 -8.80 0.00
N GLU A 338 -2.93 -9.43 -1.07
CA GLU A 338 -2.75 -8.81 -2.38
C GLU A 338 -3.12 -9.81 -3.49
N SER A 339 -3.53 -9.29 -4.64
CA SER A 339 -3.97 -10.08 -5.77
C SER A 339 -2.88 -10.22 -6.84
N MET A 340 -2.36 -11.45 -6.99
CA MET A 340 -1.45 -11.79 -8.09
C MET A 340 -2.12 -11.66 -9.46
N ALA A 341 -3.42 -11.97 -9.56
CA ALA A 341 -4.15 -11.82 -10.82
C ALA A 341 -4.27 -10.35 -11.23
N VAL A 342 -4.45 -9.42 -10.28
CA VAL A 342 -4.48 -7.99 -10.57
C VAL A 342 -3.11 -7.47 -10.98
N TYR A 343 -2.01 -7.95 -10.38
CA TYR A 343 -0.66 -7.62 -10.86
C TYR A 343 -0.41 -8.13 -12.28
N GLU A 344 -0.82 -9.36 -12.60
CA GLU A 344 -0.76 -9.87 -13.97
C GLU A 344 -1.57 -8.99 -14.94
N MET A 345 -2.77 -8.54 -14.55
CA MET A 345 -3.55 -7.62 -15.37
C MET A 345 -2.83 -6.28 -15.60
N GLN A 346 -2.18 -5.70 -14.58
CA GLN A 346 -1.42 -4.46 -14.76
C GLN A 346 -0.23 -4.65 -15.72
N ASP A 347 0.45 -5.79 -15.63
CA ASP A 347 1.52 -6.16 -16.57
C ASP A 347 1.01 -6.31 -18.00
N LEU A 348 -0.16 -6.91 -18.18
CA LEU A 348 -0.79 -7.04 -19.50
C LEU A 348 -1.18 -5.68 -20.07
N VAL A 349 -1.70 -4.74 -19.26
CA VAL A 349 -1.97 -3.37 -19.71
C VAL A 349 -0.68 -2.67 -20.12
N GLN A 350 0.41 -2.84 -19.37
CA GLN A 350 1.72 -2.29 -19.74
C GLN A 350 2.24 -2.90 -21.05
N ALA A 351 2.14 -4.22 -21.23
CA ALA A 351 2.57 -4.92 -22.43
C ALA A 351 1.81 -4.41 -23.68
N TYR A 352 0.49 -4.23 -23.55
CA TYR A 352 -0.33 -3.59 -24.59
C TYR A 352 0.16 -2.17 -24.92
N GLY A 353 0.43 -1.35 -23.91
CA GLY A 353 0.98 0.01 -24.11
C GLY A 353 2.35 0.03 -24.82
N THR A 354 3.08 -1.10 -24.82
CA THR A 354 4.33 -1.28 -25.57
C THR A 354 4.16 -1.97 -26.93
N GLY A 355 2.92 -2.27 -27.34
CA GLY A 355 2.57 -2.83 -28.65
C GLY A 355 2.23 -4.32 -28.69
N ASP A 356 2.14 -5.01 -27.54
CA ASP A 356 1.70 -6.42 -27.50
C ASP A 356 0.17 -6.53 -27.50
N GLU A 357 -0.42 -6.63 -28.69
CA GLU A 357 -1.88 -6.79 -28.85
C GLU A 357 -2.42 -8.09 -28.23
N SER A 358 -1.59 -9.14 -28.11
CA SER A 358 -2.03 -10.42 -27.52
C SER A 358 -2.36 -10.30 -26.03
N ALA A 359 -1.87 -9.25 -25.37
CA ALA A 359 -2.20 -8.94 -23.98
C ALA A 359 -3.69 -8.63 -23.79
N LEU A 360 -4.37 -8.07 -24.80
CA LEU A 360 -5.80 -7.75 -24.75
C LEU A 360 -6.68 -9.00 -24.63
N ASP A 361 -6.29 -10.12 -25.26
CA ASP A 361 -7.02 -11.40 -25.13
C ASP A 361 -6.94 -11.95 -23.70
N LYS A 362 -5.77 -11.87 -23.07
CA LYS A 362 -5.58 -12.29 -21.69
C LYS A 362 -6.33 -11.38 -20.71
N LEU A 363 -6.31 -10.07 -20.93
CA LEU A 363 -7.10 -9.11 -20.17
C LEU A 363 -8.60 -9.42 -20.27
N LYS A 364 -9.11 -9.69 -21.48
CA LYS A 364 -10.49 -10.12 -21.69
C LYS A 364 -10.83 -11.34 -20.83
N MET A 365 -9.96 -12.35 -20.81
CA MET A 365 -10.16 -13.55 -20.00
C MET A 365 -10.22 -13.26 -18.50
N HIS A 366 -9.36 -12.37 -17.98
CA HIS A 366 -9.44 -11.96 -16.57
C HIS A 366 -10.75 -11.26 -16.24
N TYR A 367 -11.17 -10.28 -17.06
CA TYR A 367 -12.43 -9.58 -16.84
C TYR A 367 -13.64 -10.51 -16.96
N GLN A 368 -13.65 -11.47 -17.89
CA GLN A 368 -14.70 -12.48 -17.98
C GLN A 368 -14.76 -13.36 -16.73
N LYS A 369 -13.61 -13.82 -16.22
CA LYS A 369 -13.54 -14.58 -14.97
C LYS A 369 -14.10 -13.78 -13.81
N ALA A 370 -13.64 -12.53 -13.62
CA ALA A 370 -14.10 -11.64 -12.55
C ALA A 370 -15.62 -11.39 -12.64
N GLN A 371 -16.14 -11.08 -13.84
CA GLN A 371 -17.57 -10.85 -14.07
C GLN A 371 -18.40 -12.10 -13.72
N MET A 372 -18.04 -13.26 -14.26
CA MET A 372 -18.78 -14.50 -14.04
C MET A 372 -18.76 -14.92 -12.57
N SER A 373 -17.59 -14.89 -11.93
CA SER A 373 -17.46 -15.24 -10.51
C SER A 373 -18.21 -14.26 -9.61
N ALA A 374 -18.25 -12.96 -9.96
CA ALA A 374 -19.02 -11.97 -9.23
C ALA A 374 -20.53 -12.23 -9.31
N ILE A 375 -21.05 -12.53 -10.51
CA ILE A 375 -22.46 -12.89 -10.72
C ILE A 375 -22.83 -14.14 -9.91
N ALA A 376 -22.01 -15.18 -9.94
CA ALA A 376 -22.26 -16.44 -9.24
C ALA A 376 -22.10 -16.31 -7.71
N SER A 377 -21.16 -15.49 -7.24
CA SER A 377 -20.92 -15.28 -5.80
C SER A 377 -22.00 -14.43 -5.12
N LYS A 378 -22.63 -13.50 -5.85
CA LYS A 378 -23.66 -12.61 -5.32
C LYS A 378 -24.78 -13.32 -4.54
N PRO A 379 -25.48 -14.35 -5.10
CA PRO A 379 -26.53 -15.05 -4.36
C PRO A 379 -25.97 -15.84 -3.17
N ILE A 380 -24.73 -16.32 -3.23
CA ILE A 380 -24.08 -17.02 -2.10
C ILE A 380 -23.90 -16.05 -0.93
N PHE A 381 -23.42 -14.84 -1.20
CA PHE A 381 -23.27 -13.79 -0.19
C PHE A 381 -24.61 -13.40 0.44
N ALA A 382 -25.63 -13.19 -0.39
CA ALA A 382 -26.97 -12.80 0.05
C ALA A 382 -27.66 -13.85 0.93
N ASP A 383 -27.33 -15.13 0.75
CA ASP A 383 -27.91 -16.22 1.54
C ASP A 383 -27.25 -16.39 2.93
N ASN A 384 -26.17 -15.67 3.25
CA ASN A 384 -25.47 -15.83 4.52
C ASN A 384 -25.32 -14.51 5.29
N VAL A 385 -25.79 -14.47 6.53
CA VAL A 385 -25.73 -13.28 7.41
C VAL A 385 -24.31 -12.75 7.63
N SER A 386 -23.29 -13.61 7.56
CA SER A 386 -21.88 -13.20 7.70
C SER A 386 -21.31 -12.50 6.47
N SER A 387 -22.05 -12.47 5.36
CA SER A 387 -21.59 -11.92 4.08
C SER A 387 -22.66 -11.14 3.32
N VAL A 388 -23.83 -10.87 3.92
CA VAL A 388 -24.91 -10.14 3.23
C VAL A 388 -24.46 -8.73 2.84
N ASP A 389 -23.62 -8.10 3.66
CA ASP A 389 -23.02 -6.80 3.38
C ASP A 389 -21.95 -6.87 2.27
N THR A 390 -21.40 -8.06 1.97
CA THR A 390 -20.45 -8.30 0.88
C THR A 390 -21.12 -8.29 -0.50
N VAL A 391 -22.46 -8.32 -0.60
CA VAL A 391 -23.19 -8.31 -1.89
C VAL A 391 -22.77 -7.14 -2.78
N ILE A 392 -22.56 -5.95 -2.20
CA ILE A 392 -22.13 -4.76 -2.94
C ILE A 392 -20.75 -4.94 -3.60
N VAL A 393 -19.85 -5.72 -2.98
CA VAL A 393 -18.53 -6.02 -3.54
C VAL A 393 -18.67 -6.80 -4.84
N ALA A 394 -19.54 -7.82 -4.87
CA ALA A 394 -19.83 -8.58 -6.08
C ALA A 394 -20.48 -7.70 -7.16
N GLU A 395 -21.40 -6.81 -6.80
CA GLU A 395 -22.03 -5.89 -7.75
C GLU A 395 -21.01 -4.95 -8.40
N LYS A 396 -20.12 -4.36 -7.59
CA LYS A 396 -19.07 -3.45 -8.08
C LYS A 396 -17.98 -4.16 -8.85
N ALA A 397 -17.60 -5.38 -8.46
CA ALA A 397 -16.68 -6.20 -9.24
C ALA A 397 -17.24 -6.54 -10.63
N LYS A 398 -18.52 -6.92 -10.71
CA LYS A 398 -19.21 -7.16 -11.98
C LYS A 398 -19.22 -5.89 -12.85
N GLU A 399 -19.61 -4.75 -12.27
CA GLU A 399 -19.67 -3.46 -12.96
C GLU A 399 -18.33 -3.07 -13.58
N ILE A 400 -17.24 -3.16 -12.81
CA ILE A 400 -15.90 -2.81 -13.28
C ILE A 400 -15.37 -3.83 -14.29
N ALA A 401 -15.72 -5.10 -14.15
CA ALA A 401 -15.38 -6.11 -15.14
C ALA A 401 -16.08 -5.86 -16.49
N GLU A 402 -17.35 -5.44 -16.48
CA GLU A 402 -18.08 -5.06 -17.68
C GLU A 402 -17.46 -3.84 -18.38
N LEU A 403 -17.07 -2.83 -17.60
CA LEU A 403 -16.32 -1.69 -18.12
C LEU A 403 -14.97 -2.13 -18.71
N GLY A 404 -14.21 -2.97 -18.01
CA GLY A 404 -12.95 -3.52 -18.50
C GLY A 404 -13.09 -4.26 -19.83
N LEU A 405 -14.12 -5.10 -19.97
CA LEU A 405 -14.43 -5.76 -21.25
C LEU A 405 -14.73 -4.75 -22.36
N LYS A 406 -15.51 -3.71 -22.07
CA LYS A 406 -15.79 -2.64 -23.03
C LYS A 406 -14.50 -1.93 -23.49
N LEU A 407 -13.61 -1.59 -22.55
CA LEU A 407 -12.33 -0.95 -22.87
C LEU A 407 -11.43 -1.85 -23.69
N VAL A 408 -11.42 -3.17 -23.44
CA VAL A 408 -10.68 -4.13 -24.27
C VAL A 408 -11.21 -4.15 -25.71
N GLU A 409 -12.53 -4.11 -25.93
CA GLU A 409 -13.07 -4.06 -27.29
C GLU A 409 -12.73 -2.74 -28.01
N VAL A 410 -12.76 -1.60 -27.31
CA VAL A 410 -12.29 -0.31 -27.85
C VAL A 410 -10.81 -0.38 -28.24
N ALA A 411 -9.97 -0.94 -27.36
CA ALA A 411 -8.54 -1.12 -27.61
C ALA A 411 -8.28 -2.01 -28.84
N LYS A 412 -9.04 -3.10 -29.01
CA LYS A 412 -8.95 -4.00 -30.16
C LYS A 412 -9.40 -3.38 -31.48
N ALA A 413 -10.37 -2.47 -31.44
CA ALA A 413 -10.79 -1.72 -32.61
C ALA A 413 -9.74 -0.68 -33.06
N GLY A 414 -8.76 -0.36 -32.19
CA GLY A 414 -7.82 0.74 -32.41
C GLY A 414 -8.47 2.12 -32.21
N ASP A 415 -9.62 2.16 -31.56
CA ASP A 415 -10.40 3.37 -31.34
C ASP A 415 -9.87 4.16 -30.14
N LYS A 416 -10.04 5.48 -30.17
CA LYS A 416 -9.83 6.36 -29.02
C LYS A 416 -11.15 6.71 -28.36
N LEU A 417 -11.11 6.91 -27.04
CA LEU A 417 -12.28 7.34 -26.30
C LEU A 417 -12.55 8.83 -26.48
N SER A 418 -13.83 9.20 -26.55
CA SER A 418 -14.21 10.62 -26.42
C SER A 418 -13.89 11.12 -25.01
N GLU A 419 -13.62 12.42 -24.84
CA GLU A 419 -13.40 12.99 -23.51
C GLU A 419 -14.59 12.78 -22.58
N THR A 420 -15.82 12.79 -23.12
CA THR A 420 -17.05 12.57 -22.38
C THR A 420 -17.12 11.14 -21.84
N ASP A 421 -16.84 10.14 -22.68
CA ASP A 421 -16.82 8.73 -22.28
C ASP A 421 -15.71 8.48 -21.27
N ALA A 422 -14.50 9.02 -21.51
CA ALA A 422 -13.38 8.87 -20.61
C ALA A 422 -13.68 9.44 -19.21
N LYS A 423 -14.36 10.58 -19.12
CA LYS A 423 -14.81 11.16 -17.84
C LYS A 423 -15.88 10.30 -17.16
N ALA A 424 -16.85 9.79 -17.92
CA ALA A 424 -17.91 8.93 -17.39
C ALA A 424 -17.35 7.61 -16.84
N TYR A 425 -16.45 6.95 -17.57
CA TYR A 425 -15.80 5.72 -17.14
C TYR A 425 -14.88 5.93 -15.95
N GLN A 426 -14.16 7.06 -15.90
CA GLN A 426 -13.36 7.41 -14.72
C GLN A 426 -14.25 7.55 -13.48
N ALA A 427 -15.39 8.25 -13.57
CA ALA A 427 -16.31 8.39 -12.45
C ALA A 427 -16.88 7.03 -11.98
N GLN A 428 -17.12 6.11 -12.93
CA GLN A 428 -17.54 4.74 -12.62
C GLN A 428 -16.48 3.96 -11.84
N ILE A 429 -15.21 4.06 -12.25
CA ILE A 429 -14.06 3.47 -11.55
C ILE A 429 -13.92 4.08 -10.16
N ASP A 430 -13.98 5.40 -10.04
CA ASP A 430 -13.83 6.11 -8.77
C ASP A 430 -14.91 5.71 -7.77
N ALA A 431 -16.15 5.50 -8.22
CA ALA A 431 -17.26 5.02 -7.39
C ALA A 431 -17.10 3.57 -6.90
N ALA A 432 -16.27 2.77 -7.56
CA ALA A 432 -15.95 1.40 -7.15
C ALA A 432 -14.62 1.30 -6.38
N ALA A 433 -13.77 2.33 -6.44
CA ALA A 433 -12.46 2.39 -5.78
C ALA A 433 -12.51 2.87 -4.32
N ILE A 434 -13.62 2.56 -3.63
CA ILE A 434 -13.85 2.85 -2.21
C ILE A 434 -13.80 1.56 -1.39
N ILE A 435 -13.76 1.68 -0.07
CA ILE A 435 -13.85 0.52 0.82
C ILE A 435 -15.29 0.02 0.87
N LEU A 436 -15.47 -1.28 0.63
CA LEU A 436 -16.76 -1.98 0.61
C LEU A 436 -16.64 -3.25 1.46
N ASP A 437 -17.37 -3.32 2.59
CA ASP A 437 -17.29 -4.44 3.55
C ASP A 437 -15.83 -4.84 3.87
N GLU A 438 -15.02 -3.87 4.32
CA GLU A 438 -13.60 -4.02 4.63
C GLU A 438 -12.68 -4.39 3.44
N THR A 439 -13.20 -4.45 2.21
CA THR A 439 -12.46 -4.82 0.98
C THR A 439 -12.36 -3.69 -0.05
N ILE A 440 -11.50 -3.90 -1.06
CA ILE A 440 -11.35 -3.09 -2.26
C ILE A 440 -11.61 -3.98 -3.48
N VAL A 441 -12.40 -3.49 -4.45
CA VAL A 441 -12.51 -4.10 -5.79
C VAL A 441 -11.21 -3.85 -6.54
N ALA A 442 -10.24 -4.76 -6.45
CA ALA A 442 -8.86 -4.51 -6.85
C ALA A 442 -8.67 -4.32 -8.37
N ILE A 443 -9.58 -4.87 -9.19
CA ILE A 443 -9.57 -4.69 -10.66
C ILE A 443 -9.83 -3.26 -11.13
N VAL A 444 -10.22 -2.33 -10.24
CA VAL A 444 -10.29 -0.89 -10.57
C VAL A 444 -8.94 -0.37 -11.08
N ARG A 445 -7.82 -0.89 -10.54
CA ARG A 445 -6.46 -0.44 -10.90
C ARG A 445 -6.09 -0.75 -12.36
N PRO A 446 -6.12 -2.01 -12.84
CA PRO A 446 -5.83 -2.31 -14.24
C PRO A 446 -6.86 -1.68 -15.19
N THR A 447 -8.13 -1.55 -14.78
CA THR A 447 -9.15 -0.88 -15.60
C THR A 447 -8.85 0.60 -15.79
N GLU A 448 -8.41 1.30 -14.74
CA GLU A 448 -7.99 2.71 -14.83
C GLU A 448 -6.74 2.88 -15.69
N GLN A 449 -5.76 1.97 -15.56
CA GLN A 449 -4.57 1.99 -16.41
C GLN A 449 -4.94 1.80 -17.88
N LEU A 450 -5.82 0.84 -18.20
CA LEU A 450 -6.28 0.62 -19.57
C LEU A 450 -7.06 1.82 -20.09
N LEU A 451 -7.95 2.40 -19.27
CA LEU A 451 -8.67 3.62 -19.61
C LEU A 451 -7.70 4.76 -19.98
N ASN A 452 -6.62 4.93 -19.22
CA ASN A 452 -5.62 5.96 -19.48
C ASN A 452 -4.82 5.74 -20.78
N GLN A 453 -4.63 4.49 -21.22
CA GLN A 453 -4.00 4.19 -22.51
C GLN A 453 -4.88 4.56 -23.71
N LEU A 454 -6.20 4.66 -23.51
CA LEU A 454 -7.20 4.90 -24.55
C LEU A 454 -7.68 6.37 -24.62
N LYS A 455 -7.23 7.21 -23.68
CA LYS A 455 -7.40 8.68 -23.73
C LYS A 455 -6.40 9.25 -24.73
#